data_AF-A0A1F8TYB5-F1
#
_entry.id   AF-A0A1F8TYB5-F1
#
_cell.length_a   1.000
_cell.length_b   1.000
_cell.length_c   1.000
_cell.angle_alpha   90.00
_cell.angle_beta   90.00
_cell.angle_gamma   90.00
#
_symmetry.space_group_name_H-M   'P 1'
#
loop_
_entity.id
_entity.type
_entity.pdbx_description
1 polymer ?
#
loop_
_entity_poly.entity_id
_entity_poly.type
_entity_poly.pdbx_seq_one_letter_code
_entity_poly.pdbx_strand_id
1 'polypeptide(L)'
;MSIVTTVTAFLMMKKDLKNVSVEITTVEYTSNSNTKPSSGMIFVAIATPIAFLLDAYLMFKYQLRGGDATALVGGTAVIIMLLVTLIEHKLTHSFEKVTEYIRDGFIFGIKIFAPVIVIGAFFFLGSEGMAKEILGPGATGLLTDIGTYLAAKVPLSKFPVVIMQALIGGITGLDGSGFSGLPLVGSLAQTFSGAVNISKEGLAALGQITAIWVGGGTIIPWGVIPVAAICGVEPAELVRKNIIPVGAGLIATIIVAMILL
;
A
#
# COMPACT_ATOMS: atom_id res chain seq x y z
N MET A 1 -3.56 13.02 6.31
CA MET A 1 -3.20 12.34 5.05
C MET A 1 -4.36 12.24 4.06
N SER A 2 -5.23 11.21 4.16
CA SER A 2 -6.18 10.84 3.09
C SER A 2 -7.10 11.97 2.61
N ILE A 3 -7.69 12.74 3.53
CA ILE A 3 -8.60 13.84 3.17
C ILE A 3 -7.89 14.88 2.28
N VAL A 4 -6.70 15.33 2.69
CA VAL A 4 -5.95 16.35 1.95
C VAL A 4 -5.53 15.82 0.58
N THR A 5 -5.04 14.58 0.51
CA THR A 5 -4.65 13.96 -0.76
C THR A 5 -5.83 13.82 -1.71
N THR A 6 -6.95 13.26 -1.26
CA THR A 6 -8.14 13.04 -2.09
C THR A 6 -8.76 14.35 -2.57
N VAL A 7 -8.85 15.36 -1.70
CA VAL A 7 -9.37 16.68 -2.07
C VAL A 7 -8.45 17.36 -3.09
N THR A 8 -7.14 17.33 -2.87
CA THR A 8 -6.16 17.92 -3.81
C THR A 8 -6.21 17.24 -5.17
N ALA A 9 -6.24 15.90 -5.19
CA ALA A 9 -6.39 15.11 -6.41
C ALA A 9 -7.71 15.44 -7.15
N PHE A 10 -8.83 15.52 -6.43
CA PHE A 10 -10.13 15.86 -7.01
C PHE A 10 -10.13 17.25 -7.66
N LEU A 11 -9.56 18.25 -6.98
CA LEU A 11 -9.49 19.62 -7.51
C LEU A 11 -8.60 19.69 -8.77
N MET A 12 -7.47 18.98 -8.78
CA MET A 12 -6.59 18.88 -9.94
C MET A 12 -7.30 18.20 -11.11
N MET A 13 -7.92 17.04 -10.89
CA MET A 13 -8.67 16.33 -11.93
C MET A 13 -9.84 17.15 -12.48
N LYS A 14 -10.57 17.87 -11.61
CA LYS A 14 -11.66 18.76 -12.04
C LYS A 14 -11.15 19.90 -12.92
N LYS A 15 -9.93 20.39 -12.68
CA LYS A 15 -9.29 21.42 -13.53
C LYS A 15 -8.86 20.82 -14.86
N ASP A 16 -8.24 19.64 -14.85
CA ASP A 16 -7.81 18.95 -16.08
C ASP A 16 -9.01 18.67 -16.99
N LEU A 17 -10.12 18.18 -16.44
CA LEU A 17 -11.36 17.93 -17.20
C LEU A 17 -11.94 19.17 -17.89
N LYS A 18 -11.66 20.38 -17.40
CA LYS A 18 -12.09 21.63 -18.06
C LYS A 18 -11.21 22.03 -19.23
N ASN A 19 -9.96 21.56 -19.26
CA ASN A 19 -8.95 21.95 -20.25
C ASN A 19 -8.73 20.89 -21.34
N VAL A 20 -9.35 19.71 -21.21
CA VAL A 20 -9.32 18.68 -22.25
C VAL A 20 -10.34 19.05 -23.34
N SER A 21 -9.86 19.52 -24.48
CA SER A 21 -10.56 19.33 -25.75
C SER A 21 -10.56 17.83 -26.03
N VAL A 22 -11.72 17.20 -25.95
CA VAL A 22 -11.84 15.75 -26.06
C VAL A 22 -11.52 15.31 -27.50
N GLU A 23 -10.25 15.03 -27.80
CA GLU A 23 -9.94 14.05 -28.84
C GLU A 23 -10.21 12.68 -28.22
N ILE A 24 -11.40 12.15 -28.53
CA ILE A 24 -11.75 10.78 -28.18
C ILE A 24 -10.90 9.88 -29.06
N THR A 25 -9.68 9.56 -28.63
CA THR A 25 -9.04 8.33 -29.08
C THR A 25 -9.83 7.23 -28.40
N THR A 26 -10.87 6.74 -29.08
CA THR A 26 -11.58 5.53 -28.67
C THR A 26 -10.57 4.40 -28.68
N VAL A 27 -9.95 4.13 -27.54
CA VAL A 27 -9.45 2.80 -27.27
C VAL A 27 -10.71 1.95 -27.25
N GLU A 28 -10.99 1.27 -28.37
CA GLU A 28 -11.99 0.23 -28.45
C GLU A 28 -11.60 -0.85 -27.43
N TYR A 29 -12.06 -0.69 -26.19
CA TYR A 29 -12.32 -1.84 -25.37
C TYR A 29 -13.35 -2.64 -26.14
N THR A 30 -12.89 -3.74 -26.73
CA THR A 30 -13.75 -4.76 -27.35
C THR A 30 -14.65 -5.34 -26.26
N SER A 31 -15.65 -4.56 -25.85
CA SER A 31 -16.68 -4.96 -24.92
C SER A 31 -17.72 -5.70 -25.75
N ASN A 32 -17.32 -6.88 -26.22
CA ASN A 32 -18.23 -7.87 -26.74
C ASN A 32 -19.00 -8.47 -25.56
N SER A 33 -19.96 -7.72 -25.01
CA SER A 33 -21.05 -8.26 -24.21
C SER A 33 -22.23 -7.29 -24.20
N ASN A 34 -23.02 -7.31 -25.28
CA ASN A 34 -24.38 -6.73 -25.33
C ASN A 34 -25.39 -7.50 -24.44
N THR A 35 -24.93 -8.26 -23.45
CA THR A 35 -25.76 -9.04 -22.53
C THR A 35 -26.04 -8.23 -21.28
N LYS A 36 -27.32 -7.94 -21.01
CA LYS A 36 -27.72 -7.33 -19.73
C LYS A 36 -27.17 -8.17 -18.56
N PRO A 37 -26.55 -7.55 -17.54
CA PRO A 37 -26.02 -8.29 -16.41
C PRO A 37 -27.16 -9.01 -15.69
N SER A 38 -26.94 -10.30 -15.39
CA SER A 38 -27.88 -11.10 -14.59
C SER A 38 -28.09 -10.44 -13.21
N SER A 39 -29.29 -10.55 -12.65
CA SER A 39 -29.58 -10.08 -11.28
C SER A 39 -28.62 -10.67 -10.25
N GLY A 40 -28.14 -11.90 -10.47
CA GLY A 40 -27.11 -12.52 -9.63
C GLY A 40 -25.76 -11.80 -9.69
N MET A 41 -25.35 -11.31 -10.87
CA MET A 41 -24.11 -10.55 -11.02
C MET A 41 -24.18 -9.17 -10.37
N ILE A 42 -25.34 -8.51 -10.46
CA ILE A 42 -25.59 -7.25 -9.75
C ILE A 42 -25.49 -7.45 -8.24
N PHE A 43 -26.05 -8.55 -7.72
CA PHE A 43 -25.93 -8.90 -6.30
C PHE A 43 -24.48 -9.09 -5.89
N VAL A 44 -23.69 -9.89 -6.61
CA VAL A 44 -22.28 -10.14 -6.25
C VAL A 44 -21.44 -8.86 -6.33
N ALA A 45 -21.70 -7.99 -7.32
CA ALA A 45 -21.02 -6.71 -7.44
C ALA A 45 -21.24 -5.79 -6.22
N ILE A 46 -22.45 -5.80 -5.64
CA ILE A 46 -22.76 -5.03 -4.42
C ILE A 46 -22.25 -5.74 -3.17
N ALA A 47 -22.36 -7.07 -3.12
CA ALA A 47 -21.94 -7.88 -1.98
C ALA A 47 -20.42 -7.85 -1.77
N THR A 48 -19.64 -7.78 -2.85
CA THR A 48 -18.17 -7.78 -2.82
C THR A 48 -17.57 -6.66 -1.96
N PRO A 49 -17.86 -5.36 -2.19
CA PRO A 49 -17.33 -4.29 -1.33
C PRO A 49 -17.85 -4.39 0.11
N ILE A 50 -19.09 -4.84 0.31
CA ILE A 50 -19.66 -5.04 1.66
C ILE A 50 -18.90 -6.15 2.41
N ALA A 51 -18.59 -7.25 1.74
CA ALA A 51 -17.82 -8.36 2.31
C ALA A 51 -16.42 -7.90 2.73
N PHE A 52 -15.71 -7.15 1.89
CA PHE A 52 -14.38 -6.64 2.28
C PHE A 52 -14.43 -5.55 3.37
N LEU A 53 -15.49 -4.74 3.43
CA LEU A 53 -15.71 -3.83 4.56
C LEU A 53 -15.97 -4.60 5.86
N LEU A 54 -16.71 -5.70 5.77
CA LEU A 54 -16.94 -6.60 6.90
C LEU A 54 -15.62 -7.25 7.33
N ASP A 55 -14.78 -7.70 6.41
CA ASP A 55 -13.46 -8.24 6.73
C ASP A 55 -12.62 -7.23 7.51
N ALA A 56 -12.55 -5.98 7.04
CA ALA A 56 -11.83 -4.92 7.74
C ALA A 56 -12.37 -4.68 9.17
N TYR A 57 -13.70 -4.69 9.33
CA TYR A 57 -14.33 -4.58 10.64
C TYR A 57 -14.00 -5.77 11.55
N LEU A 58 -14.08 -7.00 11.04
CA LEU A 58 -13.77 -8.21 11.79
C LEU A 58 -12.29 -8.26 12.18
N MET A 59 -11.38 -7.91 11.26
CA MET A 59 -9.96 -7.80 11.54
C MET A 59 -9.68 -6.81 12.67
N PHE A 60 -10.33 -5.65 12.66
CA PHE A 60 -10.19 -4.65 13.72
C PHE A 60 -10.77 -5.13 15.05
N LYS A 61 -12.00 -5.64 15.05
CA LYS A 61 -12.73 -6.06 16.26
C LYS A 61 -12.06 -7.24 16.95
N TYR A 62 -11.61 -8.22 16.19
CA TYR A 62 -10.99 -9.44 16.70
C TYR A 62 -9.46 -9.39 16.70
N GLN A 63 -8.87 -8.25 16.30
CA GLN A 63 -7.42 -8.07 16.21
C GLN A 63 -6.72 -9.15 15.37
N LEU A 64 -7.38 -9.62 14.31
CA LEU A 64 -6.83 -10.63 13.41
C LEU A 64 -5.61 -10.06 12.69
N ARG A 65 -4.47 -10.76 12.75
CA ARG A 65 -3.20 -10.33 12.18
C ARG A 65 -2.49 -11.51 11.54
N GLY A 66 -1.61 -11.21 10.58
CA GLY A 66 -0.79 -12.23 9.92
C GLY A 66 -1.66 -13.29 9.23
N GLY A 67 -1.43 -14.56 9.55
CA GLY A 67 -2.09 -15.70 8.91
C GLY A 67 -3.61 -15.66 8.98
N ASP A 68 -4.19 -15.26 10.10
CA ASP A 68 -5.65 -15.24 10.29
C ASP A 68 -6.32 -14.18 9.41
N ALA A 69 -5.71 -13.00 9.30
CA ALA A 69 -6.18 -11.93 8.42
C ALA A 69 -6.10 -12.36 6.94
N THR A 70 -4.99 -13.01 6.55
CA THR A 70 -4.81 -13.54 5.20
C THR A 70 -5.85 -14.60 4.88
N ALA A 71 -6.14 -15.51 5.82
CA ALA A 71 -7.15 -16.55 5.64
C ALA A 71 -8.55 -15.96 5.46
N LEU A 72 -8.91 -14.94 6.25
CA LEU A 72 -10.20 -14.26 6.13
C LEU A 72 -10.37 -13.60 4.76
N VAL A 73 -9.47 -12.68 4.41
CA VAL A 73 -9.56 -11.91 3.16
C VAL A 73 -9.45 -12.81 1.93
N GLY A 74 -8.52 -13.77 1.95
CA GLY A 74 -8.34 -14.74 0.88
C GLY A 74 -9.54 -15.68 0.72
N GLY A 75 -10.09 -16.17 1.83
CA GLY A 75 -11.30 -16.99 1.85
C GLY A 75 -12.51 -16.25 1.28
N THR A 76 -12.72 -15.00 1.70
CA THR A 76 -13.76 -14.12 1.15
C THR A 76 -13.62 -13.96 -0.36
N ALA A 77 -12.40 -13.69 -0.86
CA ALA A 77 -12.13 -13.56 -2.29
C ALA A 77 -12.43 -14.86 -3.07
N VAL A 78 -12.06 -16.03 -2.53
CA VAL A 78 -12.36 -17.33 -3.14
C VAL A 78 -13.87 -17.57 -3.18
N ILE A 79 -14.61 -17.28 -2.11
CA ILE A 79 -16.07 -17.43 -2.08
C ILE A 79 -16.72 -16.52 -3.15
N ILE A 80 -16.29 -15.26 -3.24
CA ILE A 80 -16.80 -14.33 -4.27
C ILE A 80 -16.51 -14.87 -5.66
N MET A 81 -15.28 -15.32 -5.93
CA MET A 81 -14.91 -15.91 -7.22
C MET A 81 -15.78 -17.14 -7.56
N LEU A 82 -16.04 -18.02 -6.59
CA LEU A 82 -16.92 -19.18 -6.76
C LEU A 82 -18.36 -18.75 -7.08
N LEU A 83 -18.88 -17.71 -6.43
CA LEU A 83 -20.21 -17.18 -6.72
C LEU A 83 -20.27 -16.60 -8.14
N VAL A 84 -19.25 -15.85 -8.57
CA VAL A 84 -19.16 -15.31 -9.93
C VAL A 84 -19.14 -16.44 -10.96
N THR A 85 -18.27 -17.43 -10.79
CA THR A 85 -18.15 -18.53 -11.77
C THR A 85 -19.43 -19.36 -11.89
N LEU A 86 -20.12 -19.62 -10.78
CA LEU A 86 -21.38 -20.36 -10.79
C LEU A 86 -22.55 -19.60 -11.41
N ILE A 87 -22.56 -18.26 -11.31
CA ILE A 87 -23.63 -17.42 -11.88
C ILE A 87 -23.40 -17.18 -13.37
N GLU A 88 -22.15 -16.99 -13.78
CA GLU A 88 -21.78 -16.58 -15.14
C GLU A 88 -21.56 -17.77 -16.09
N HIS A 89 -21.20 -18.94 -15.55
CA HIS A 89 -20.97 -20.14 -16.34
C HIS A 89 -21.95 -21.26 -15.97
N LYS A 90 -22.18 -22.20 -16.90
CA LYS A 90 -22.91 -23.44 -16.59
C LYS A 90 -22.10 -24.25 -15.56
N LEU A 91 -22.78 -24.96 -14.68
CA LEU A 91 -22.17 -25.75 -13.59
C LEU A 91 -21.04 -26.68 -14.08
N THR A 92 -21.21 -27.26 -15.28
CA THR A 92 -20.24 -28.17 -15.91
C THR A 92 -18.94 -27.48 -16.31
N HIS A 93 -18.97 -26.20 -16.69
CA HIS A 93 -17.78 -25.43 -17.09
C HIS A 93 -17.23 -24.58 -15.94
N SER A 94 -17.97 -24.48 -14.82
CA SER A 94 -17.59 -23.65 -13.68
C SER A 94 -16.32 -24.17 -12.99
N PHE A 95 -16.15 -25.49 -12.88
CA PHE A 95 -14.95 -26.07 -12.25
C PHE A 95 -13.66 -25.80 -13.03
N GLU A 96 -13.74 -25.85 -14.37
CA GLU A 96 -12.62 -25.51 -15.24
C GLU A 96 -12.25 -24.02 -15.09
N LYS A 97 -13.27 -23.14 -15.10
CA LYS A 97 -13.07 -21.70 -14.93
C LYS A 97 -12.50 -21.31 -13.56
N VAL A 98 -12.92 -21.98 -12.49
CA VAL A 98 -12.32 -21.79 -11.17
C VAL A 98 -10.82 -22.13 -11.20
N THR A 99 -10.46 -23.24 -11.83
CA THR A 99 -9.04 -23.65 -11.94
C THR A 99 -8.24 -22.65 -12.77
N GLU A 100 -8.81 -22.16 -13.88
CA GLU A 100 -8.23 -21.12 -14.73
C GLU A 100 -8.00 -19.82 -13.95
N TYR A 101 -9.01 -19.30 -13.26
CA TYR A 101 -8.89 -18.08 -12.47
C TYR A 101 -7.90 -18.19 -11.32
N ILE A 102 -7.86 -19.33 -10.61
CA ILE A 102 -6.85 -19.58 -9.57
C ILE A 102 -5.45 -19.58 -10.19
N ARG A 103 -5.26 -20.30 -11.30
CA ARG A 103 -3.96 -20.39 -11.99
C ARG A 103 -3.49 -19.01 -12.47
N ASP A 104 -4.37 -18.28 -13.15
CA ASP A 104 -4.05 -16.97 -13.72
C ASP A 104 -3.76 -15.95 -12.62
N GLY A 105 -4.57 -15.94 -11.56
CA GLY A 105 -4.33 -15.13 -10.37
C GLY A 105 -3.00 -15.46 -9.70
N PHE A 106 -2.63 -16.74 -9.60
CA PHE A 106 -1.36 -17.17 -9.03
C PHE A 106 -0.16 -16.74 -9.89
N ILE A 107 -0.22 -16.94 -11.22
CA ILE A 107 0.83 -16.49 -12.14
C ILE A 107 0.98 -14.98 -12.10
N PHE A 108 -0.13 -14.25 -12.09
CA PHE A 108 -0.16 -12.79 -11.98
C PHE A 108 0.48 -12.33 -10.66
N GLY A 109 0.10 -12.95 -9.54
CA GLY A 109 0.66 -12.68 -8.22
C GLY A 109 2.17 -12.90 -8.18
N ILE A 110 2.67 -14.06 -8.63
CA ILE A 110 4.11 -14.34 -8.65
C ILE A 110 4.87 -13.35 -9.54
N LYS A 111 4.34 -13.01 -10.73
CA LYS A 111 4.98 -12.02 -11.61
C LYS A 111 5.11 -10.66 -10.94
N ILE A 112 4.09 -10.23 -10.20
CA ILE A 112 4.10 -8.93 -9.50
C ILE A 112 4.99 -8.95 -8.26
N PHE A 113 4.94 -10.02 -7.47
CA PHE A 113 5.63 -10.08 -6.17
C PHE A 113 7.07 -10.60 -6.25
N ALA A 114 7.51 -11.22 -7.35
CA ALA A 114 8.87 -11.72 -7.47
C ALA A 114 9.96 -10.65 -7.21
N PRO A 115 9.88 -9.42 -7.77
CA PRO A 115 10.80 -8.35 -7.40
C PRO A 115 10.68 -7.92 -5.93
N VAL A 116 9.46 -7.92 -5.39
CA VAL A 116 9.17 -7.54 -3.99
C VAL A 116 9.84 -8.49 -3.00
N ILE A 117 9.90 -9.79 -3.31
CA ILE A 117 10.58 -10.79 -2.46
C ILE A 117 12.07 -10.48 -2.32
N VAL A 118 12.75 -10.16 -3.43
CA VAL A 118 14.19 -9.84 -3.42
C VAL A 118 14.45 -8.56 -2.64
N ILE A 119 13.65 -7.51 -2.87
CA ILE A 119 13.76 -6.24 -2.14
C ILE A 119 13.51 -6.47 -0.64
N GLY A 120 12.45 -7.21 -0.29
CA GLY A 120 12.10 -7.54 1.09
C GLY A 120 13.19 -8.33 1.81
N ALA A 121 13.88 -9.25 1.13
CA ALA A 121 14.97 -10.02 1.71
C ALA A 121 16.15 -9.12 2.14
N PHE A 122 16.65 -8.25 1.24
CA PHE A 122 17.71 -7.30 1.60
C PHE A 122 17.24 -6.29 2.66
N PHE A 123 15.98 -5.89 2.61
CA PHE A 123 15.40 -5.02 3.63
C PHE A 123 15.41 -5.66 5.03
N PHE A 124 14.96 -6.92 5.15
CA PHE A 124 14.99 -7.63 6.42
C PHE A 124 16.42 -7.82 6.94
N LEU A 125 17.39 -8.08 6.06
CA LEU A 125 18.81 -8.10 6.43
C LEU A 125 19.34 -6.74 6.91
N GLY A 126 18.69 -5.63 6.53
CA GLY A 126 19.06 -4.30 7.00
C GLY A 126 18.61 -3.99 8.42
N SER A 127 17.63 -4.72 8.97
CA SER A 127 17.13 -4.55 10.34
C SER A 127 17.88 -5.48 11.29
N GLU A 128 18.54 -4.95 12.32
CA GLU A 128 19.43 -5.74 13.20
C GLU A 128 18.76 -6.99 13.79
N GLY A 129 17.51 -6.89 14.27
CA GLY A 129 16.79 -8.03 14.84
C GLY A 129 16.57 -9.15 13.82
N MET A 130 16.13 -8.80 12.61
CA MET A 130 15.87 -9.76 11.53
C MET A 130 17.17 -10.29 10.93
N ALA A 131 18.19 -9.43 10.81
CA ALA A 131 19.53 -9.83 10.38
C ALA A 131 20.12 -10.88 11.32
N LYS A 132 19.92 -10.75 12.63
CA LYS A 132 20.36 -11.75 13.61
C LYS A 132 19.62 -13.08 13.50
N GLU A 133 18.32 -13.05 13.20
CA GLU A 133 17.55 -14.27 12.95
C GLU A 133 17.99 -14.97 11.67
N ILE A 134 18.35 -14.22 10.62
CA ILE A 134 18.69 -14.76 9.29
C ILE A 134 20.17 -15.18 9.18
N LEU A 135 21.09 -14.31 9.62
CA LEU A 135 22.54 -14.46 9.47
C LEU A 135 23.24 -14.93 10.76
N GLY A 136 22.53 -14.93 11.89
CA GLY A 136 23.04 -15.36 13.19
C GLY A 136 23.41 -14.22 14.15
N PRO A 137 23.77 -14.54 15.41
CA PRO A 137 23.80 -13.57 16.52
C PRO A 137 24.76 -12.38 16.35
N GLY A 138 25.81 -12.53 15.52
CA GLY A 138 26.83 -11.50 15.27
C GLY A 138 26.46 -10.52 14.16
N ALA A 139 25.32 -10.68 13.51
CA ALA A 139 24.89 -9.78 12.43
C ALA A 139 24.46 -8.42 13.00
N THR A 140 24.86 -7.35 12.31
CA THR A 140 24.34 -6.00 12.51
C THR A 140 23.29 -5.68 11.45
N GLY A 141 22.49 -4.64 11.67
CA GLY A 141 21.53 -4.16 10.68
C GLY A 141 21.98 -2.83 10.12
N LEU A 142 22.38 -2.78 8.84
CA LEU A 142 22.85 -1.54 8.21
C LEU A 142 21.85 -0.38 8.34
N LEU A 143 20.55 -0.66 8.19
CA LEU A 143 19.50 0.36 8.33
C LEU A 143 19.37 0.82 9.80
N THR A 144 19.51 -0.10 10.75
CA THR A 144 19.55 0.22 12.19
C THR A 144 20.78 1.08 12.53
N ASP A 145 21.95 0.75 11.98
CA ASP A 145 23.21 1.46 12.19
C ASP A 145 23.14 2.88 11.63
N ILE A 146 22.61 3.05 10.42
CA ILE A 146 22.36 4.39 9.84
C ILE A 146 21.37 5.18 10.70
N GLY A 147 20.30 4.52 11.16
CA GLY A 147 19.29 5.15 12.01
C GLY A 147 19.85 5.67 13.34
N THR A 148 20.64 4.84 14.03
CA THR A 148 21.31 5.21 15.28
C THR A 148 22.37 6.30 15.07
N TYR A 149 23.15 6.22 13.99
CA TYR A 149 24.11 7.26 13.60
C TYR A 149 23.41 8.61 13.37
N LEU A 150 22.32 8.64 12.62
CA LEU A 150 21.54 9.86 12.38
C LEU A 150 20.93 10.38 13.68
N ALA A 151 20.37 9.52 14.52
CA ALA A 151 19.80 9.92 15.81
C ALA A 151 20.84 10.61 16.72
N ALA A 152 22.08 10.15 16.71
CA ALA A 152 23.18 10.77 17.47
C ALA A 152 23.60 12.16 16.93
N LYS A 153 23.19 12.54 15.72
CA LYS A 153 23.51 13.83 15.08
C LYS A 153 22.33 14.81 15.05
N VAL A 154 21.12 14.36 15.38
CA VAL A 154 19.90 15.17 15.34
C VAL A 154 19.77 15.98 16.65
N PRO A 155 19.44 17.28 16.60
CA PRO A 155 19.10 18.04 17.80
C PRO A 155 17.88 17.39 18.48
N LEU A 156 18.03 16.97 19.74
CA LEU A 156 17.00 16.29 20.52
C LEU A 156 15.88 17.24 20.98
N SER A 157 15.16 17.79 20.00
CA SER A 157 13.92 18.54 20.21
C SER A 157 12.80 17.91 19.38
N LYS A 158 11.55 18.14 19.80
CA LYS A 158 10.37 17.49 19.20
C LYS A 158 10.29 17.70 17.69
N PHE A 159 10.55 18.93 17.23
CA PHE A 159 10.34 19.33 15.85
C PHE A 159 11.31 18.65 14.84
N PRO A 160 12.63 18.67 15.04
CA PRO A 160 13.57 17.87 14.23
C PRO A 160 13.28 16.38 14.23
N VAL A 161 12.86 15.81 15.37
CA VAL A 161 12.54 14.38 15.49
C VAL A 161 11.34 14.00 14.61
N VAL A 162 10.27 14.80 14.65
CA VAL A 162 9.07 14.60 13.80
C VAL A 162 9.45 14.66 12.31
N ILE A 163 10.25 15.64 11.91
CA ILE A 163 10.71 15.77 10.52
C ILE A 163 11.58 14.58 10.11
N MET A 164 12.55 14.20 10.95
CA MET A 164 13.45 13.08 10.67
C MET A 164 12.68 11.77 10.55
N GLN A 165 11.73 11.52 11.43
CA GLN A 165 10.86 10.34 11.37
C GLN A 165 10.06 10.29 10.07
N ALA A 166 9.47 11.42 9.66
CA ALA A 166 8.73 11.52 8.41
C ALA A 166 9.63 11.28 7.18
N LEU A 167 10.82 11.90 7.16
CA LEU A 167 11.82 11.76 6.10
C LEU A 167 12.33 10.33 5.99
N ILE A 168 12.66 9.68 7.11
CA ILE A 168 13.16 8.31 7.10
C ILE A 168 12.08 7.37 6.59
N GLY A 169 10.82 7.50 7.05
CA GLY A 169 9.72 6.71 6.51
C GLY A 169 9.54 6.94 5.00
N GLY A 170 9.58 8.20 4.55
CA GLY A 170 9.51 8.52 3.12
C GLY A 170 10.66 7.93 2.30
N ILE A 171 11.90 8.05 2.76
CA ILE A 171 13.09 7.49 2.11
C ILE A 171 12.99 5.97 2.05
N THR A 172 12.58 5.31 3.14
CA THR A 172 12.43 3.86 3.13
C THR A 172 11.35 3.40 2.16
N GLY A 173 10.28 4.17 1.98
CA GLY A 173 9.25 3.89 0.99
C GLY A 173 9.70 4.15 -0.45
N LEU A 174 10.83 4.81 -0.70
CA LEU A 174 11.31 5.01 -2.07
C LEU A 174 11.61 3.70 -2.78
N ASP A 175 11.83 2.60 -2.04
CA ASP A 175 12.00 1.25 -2.60
C ASP A 175 10.72 0.67 -3.23
N GLY A 176 9.60 1.39 -3.18
CA GLY A 176 8.32 0.99 -3.76
C GLY A 176 7.56 -0.04 -2.92
N SER A 177 7.93 -0.22 -1.66
CA SER A 177 7.17 -0.98 -0.68
C SER A 177 6.74 -0.07 0.48
N GLY A 178 5.46 -0.14 0.83
CA GLY A 178 4.95 0.55 2.03
C GLY A 178 5.24 -0.17 3.34
N PHE A 179 5.80 -1.39 3.27
CA PHE A 179 5.94 -2.32 4.41
C PHE A 179 7.37 -2.73 4.74
N SER A 180 8.30 -2.56 3.79
CA SER A 180 9.69 -2.26 4.15
C SER A 180 9.66 -0.96 4.98
N GLY A 181 10.74 -0.39 5.48
CA GLY A 181 10.67 0.77 6.37
C GLY A 181 10.01 0.57 7.74
N LEU A 182 8.93 -0.20 7.92
CA LEU A 182 8.15 -0.31 9.16
C LEU A 182 8.99 -0.75 10.38
N PRO A 183 9.84 -1.80 10.29
CA PRO A 183 10.73 -2.14 11.39
C PRO A 183 11.71 -1.02 11.76
N LEU A 184 12.26 -0.30 10.76
CA LEU A 184 13.20 0.80 10.98
C LEU A 184 12.50 1.99 11.63
N VAL A 185 11.38 2.48 11.07
CA VAL A 185 10.64 3.60 11.65
C VAL A 185 10.09 3.27 13.03
N GLY A 186 9.74 2.00 13.29
CA GLY A 186 9.36 1.52 14.62
C GLY A 186 10.52 1.56 15.62
N SER A 187 11.70 1.05 15.22
CA SER A 187 12.91 1.09 16.04
C SER A 187 13.35 2.53 16.35
N LEU A 188 13.28 3.42 15.35
CA LEU A 188 13.59 4.84 15.51
C LEU A 188 12.60 5.58 16.39
N ALA A 189 11.30 5.28 16.27
CA ALA A 189 10.31 5.82 17.17
C ALA A 189 10.60 5.44 18.63
N GLN A 190 11.04 4.20 18.88
CA GLN A 190 11.46 3.75 20.21
C GLN A 190 12.73 4.49 20.69
N THR A 191 13.71 4.71 19.83
CA THR A 191 14.94 5.44 20.16
C THR A 191 14.66 6.92 20.44
N PHE A 192 13.91 7.60 19.58
CA PHE A 192 13.61 9.02 19.72
C PHE A 192 12.73 9.33 20.91
N SER A 193 11.73 8.49 21.21
CA SER A 193 10.89 8.64 22.41
C SER A 193 11.63 8.36 23.72
N GLY A 194 12.73 7.60 23.68
CA GLY A 194 13.62 7.45 24.83
C GLY A 194 14.51 8.67 25.09
N ALA A 195 14.81 9.46 24.06
CA ALA A 195 15.71 10.61 24.13
C ALA A 195 14.97 11.96 24.23
N VAL A 196 13.73 12.04 23.75
CA VAL A 196 12.88 13.24 23.75
C VAL A 196 11.52 12.86 24.35
N ASN A 197 10.92 13.75 25.14
CA ASN A 197 9.56 13.53 25.67
C ASN A 197 8.49 13.66 24.58
N ILE A 198 8.34 12.61 23.75
CA ILE A 198 7.46 12.53 22.59
C ILE A 198 6.81 11.14 22.52
N SER A 199 5.59 11.04 21.98
CA SER A 199 4.91 9.74 21.88
C SER A 199 5.60 8.80 20.89
N LYS A 200 5.98 7.61 21.37
CA LYS A 200 6.51 6.52 20.55
C LYS A 200 5.50 6.09 19.49
N GLU A 201 4.26 5.85 19.91
CA GLU A 201 3.18 5.37 19.04
C GLU A 201 2.87 6.39 17.96
N GLY A 202 2.88 7.68 18.30
CA GLY A 202 2.70 8.79 17.36
C GLY A 202 3.82 8.88 16.33
N LEU A 203 5.08 8.74 16.74
CA LEU A 203 6.22 8.71 15.81
C LEU A 203 6.20 7.46 14.91
N ALA A 204 5.89 6.29 15.46
CA ALA A 204 5.77 5.07 14.69
C ALA A 204 4.64 5.21 13.64
N ALA A 205 3.50 5.76 14.03
CA ALA A 205 2.38 6.03 13.13
C ALA A 205 2.76 7.03 12.03
N LEU A 206 3.48 8.11 12.36
CA LEU A 206 3.98 9.07 11.37
C LEU A 206 4.89 8.40 10.34
N GLY A 207 5.89 7.64 10.80
CA GLY A 207 6.82 6.94 9.93
C GLY A 207 6.13 5.88 9.07
N GLN A 208 5.14 5.17 9.60
CA GLN A 208 4.31 4.24 8.85
C GLN A 208 3.49 4.95 7.77
N ILE A 209 2.84 6.07 8.11
CA ILE A 209 2.07 6.85 7.14
C ILE A 209 2.99 7.35 6.02
N THR A 210 4.18 7.87 6.33
CA THR A 210 5.08 8.35 5.28
C THR A 210 5.65 7.22 4.43
N ALA A 211 6.03 6.08 5.02
CA ALA A 211 6.50 4.91 4.27
C ALA A 211 5.42 4.37 3.32
N ILE A 212 4.19 4.17 3.82
CA ILE A 212 3.08 3.65 3.01
C ILE A 212 2.68 4.63 1.92
N TRP A 213 2.62 5.92 2.20
CA TRP A 213 2.22 6.90 1.19
C TRP A 213 3.32 7.30 0.22
N VAL A 214 4.55 6.85 0.42
CA VAL A 214 5.60 6.95 -0.60
C VAL A 214 5.71 5.63 -1.37
N GLY A 215 5.93 4.52 -0.66
CA GLY A 215 6.21 3.22 -1.25
C GLY A 215 5.00 2.34 -1.53
N GLY A 216 3.87 2.53 -0.87
CA GLY A 216 2.66 1.70 -1.00
C GLY A 216 1.87 1.90 -2.29
N GLY A 217 2.51 2.35 -3.37
CA GLY A 217 1.89 2.46 -4.70
C GLY A 217 1.24 3.81 -5.00
N THR A 218 1.94 4.90 -4.68
CA THR A 218 1.45 6.27 -4.92
C THR A 218 2.38 7.07 -5.83
N ILE A 219 3.62 7.30 -5.42
CA ILE A 219 4.58 8.20 -6.09
C ILE A 219 5.86 7.51 -6.56
N ILE A 220 5.94 6.18 -6.43
CA ILE A 220 7.06 5.38 -6.90
C ILE A 220 6.64 4.58 -8.14
N PRO A 221 7.30 4.76 -9.30
CA PRO A 221 6.85 4.17 -10.57
C PRO A 221 6.71 2.66 -10.52
N TRP A 222 7.63 1.95 -9.87
CA TRP A 222 7.55 0.50 -9.74
C TRP A 222 6.55 0.03 -8.68
N GLY A 223 6.17 0.89 -7.74
CA GLY A 223 5.11 0.62 -6.76
C GLY A 223 3.70 0.76 -7.34
N VAL A 224 3.52 1.52 -8.43
CA VAL A 224 2.19 1.74 -9.06
C VAL A 224 1.90 0.79 -10.23
N ILE A 225 2.85 -0.07 -10.64
CA ILE A 225 2.71 -0.95 -11.82
C ILE A 225 1.40 -1.74 -11.82
N PRO A 226 0.97 -2.39 -10.72
CA PRO A 226 -0.27 -3.17 -10.73
C PRO A 226 -1.50 -2.30 -11.03
N VAL A 227 -1.57 -1.11 -10.44
CA VAL A 227 -2.68 -0.17 -10.64
C VAL A 227 -2.64 0.43 -12.04
N ALA A 228 -1.46 0.80 -12.52
CA ALA A 228 -1.25 1.34 -13.86
C ALA A 228 -1.64 0.32 -14.94
N ALA A 229 -1.28 -0.96 -14.75
CA ALA A 229 -1.64 -2.05 -15.66
C ALA A 229 -3.16 -2.27 -15.72
N ILE A 230 -3.85 -2.23 -14.56
CA ILE A 230 -5.32 -2.34 -14.51
C ILE A 230 -5.99 -1.14 -15.19
N CYS A 231 -5.45 0.07 -15.00
CA CYS A 231 -6.01 1.30 -15.55
C CYS A 231 -5.63 1.56 -17.02
N GLY A 232 -4.72 0.76 -17.60
CA GLY A 232 -4.23 0.97 -18.97
C GLY A 232 -3.45 2.28 -19.16
N VAL A 233 -2.75 2.75 -18.12
CA VAL A 233 -1.96 4.00 -18.15
C VAL A 233 -0.48 3.72 -17.93
N GLU A 234 0.38 4.65 -18.35
CA GLU A 234 1.81 4.54 -18.11
C GLU A 234 2.13 4.82 -16.62
N PRO A 235 2.92 3.96 -15.94
CA PRO A 235 3.24 4.11 -14.51
C PRO A 235 3.83 5.47 -14.13
N ALA A 236 4.75 6.02 -14.95
CA ALA A 236 5.36 7.32 -14.64
C ALA A 236 4.36 8.48 -14.80
N GLU A 237 3.43 8.43 -15.75
CA GLU A 237 2.31 9.38 -15.85
C GLU A 237 1.41 9.35 -14.62
N LEU A 238 1.07 8.16 -14.13
CA LEU A 238 0.29 7.99 -12.91
C LEU A 238 1.01 8.60 -11.70
N VAL A 239 2.31 8.31 -11.55
CA VAL A 239 3.14 8.91 -10.49
C VAL A 239 3.18 10.43 -10.60
N ARG A 240 3.39 10.99 -11.79
CA ARG A 240 3.44 12.44 -12.01
C ARG A 240 2.17 13.13 -11.53
N LYS A 241 0.99 12.52 -11.78
CA LYS A 241 -0.29 13.04 -11.28
C LYS A 241 -0.44 12.91 -9.77
N ASN A 242 0.18 11.91 -9.15
CA ASN A 242 0.11 11.65 -7.71
C ASN A 242 1.09 12.49 -6.86
N ILE A 243 2.20 12.99 -7.42
CA ILE A 243 3.22 13.73 -6.67
C ILE A 243 2.62 14.91 -5.89
N ILE A 244 1.80 15.74 -6.54
CA ILE A 244 1.25 16.95 -5.90
C ILE A 244 0.22 16.58 -4.81
N PRO A 245 -0.80 15.75 -5.07
CA PRO A 245 -1.75 15.35 -4.03
C PRO A 245 -1.09 14.67 -2.83
N VAL A 246 -0.17 13.74 -3.08
CA VAL A 246 0.51 12.99 -2.03
C VAL A 246 1.46 13.89 -1.25
N GLY A 247 2.22 14.76 -1.93
CA GLY A 247 3.07 15.76 -1.29
C GLY A 247 2.28 16.70 -0.37
N ALA A 248 1.13 17.21 -0.82
CA ALA A 248 0.25 18.03 0.00
C ALA A 248 -0.26 17.27 1.23
N GLY A 249 -0.67 16.01 1.05
CA GLY A 249 -1.07 15.15 2.16
C GLY A 249 0.04 14.90 3.18
N LEU A 250 1.27 14.65 2.71
CA LEU A 250 2.44 14.41 3.57
C LEU A 250 2.78 15.66 4.38
N ILE A 251 2.82 16.82 3.74
CA ILE A 251 3.05 18.11 4.41
C ILE A 251 1.99 18.35 5.49
N ALA A 252 0.72 18.19 5.16
CA ALA A 252 -0.37 18.36 6.13
C ALA A 252 -0.25 17.37 7.31
N THR A 253 0.16 16.14 7.03
CA THR A 253 0.35 15.11 8.08
C THR A 253 1.51 15.47 9.00
N ILE A 254 2.62 15.96 8.45
CA ILE A 254 3.78 16.43 9.23
C ILE A 254 3.39 17.62 10.11
N ILE A 255 2.64 18.60 9.57
CA ILE A 255 2.16 19.75 10.34
C ILE A 255 1.27 19.30 11.50
N VAL A 256 0.31 18.40 11.24
CA VAL A 256 -0.55 17.85 12.29
C VAL A 256 0.27 17.10 13.34
N ALA A 257 1.26 16.30 12.92
CA ALA A 257 2.14 15.59 13.84
C ALA A 257 2.97 16.55 14.72
N MET A 258 3.46 17.68 14.18
CA MET A 258 4.16 18.70 14.96
C MET A 258 3.29 19.36 16.04
N ILE A 259 1.96 19.43 15.82
CA ILE A 259 1.01 20.02 16.77
C ILE A 259 0.65 19.01 17.87
N LEU A 260 0.54 17.72 17.51
CA LEU A 260 0.06 16.66 18.41
C LEU A 260 1.17 16.00 19.24
N LEU A 261 2.42 15.99 18.78
CA LEU A 261 3.55 15.26 19.38
C LEU A 261 4.54 16.20 20.10
#